data_AF-A0A961T3X5-F1
#
_entry.id   AF-A0A961T3X5-F1
#
_cell.length_a   1.000
_cell.length_b   1.000
_cell.length_c   1.000
_cell.angle_alpha   90.00
_cell.angle_beta   90.00
_cell.angle_gamma   90.00
#
_symmetry.space_group_name_H-M   'P 1'
#
loop_
_entity.id
_entity.type
_entity.pdbx_description
1 polymer ?
#
loop_
_entity_poly.entity_id
_entity_poly.type
_entity_poly.pdbx_seq_one_letter_code
_entity_poly.pdbx_strand_id
1 'polypeptide(L)' 'YNVFEGIEIKGLPKYVLSRGEIAVDNFEVKAKPGHGEFVAREASGPVSKALSQWKEVVAPRKVERSGIPASGV' A
#
# COMPACT_ATOMS: atom_id res chain seq x y z
N TYR A 1 -17.40 -10.24 24.63
CA TYR A 1 -16.07 -10.83 24.81
C TYR A 1 -15.09 -10.03 23.97
N ASN A 2 -13.86 -9.87 24.44
CA ASN A 2 -12.76 -9.32 23.65
C ASN A 2 -11.68 -10.41 23.49
N VAL A 3 -11.06 -10.53 22.31
CA VAL A 3 -9.94 -11.48 22.11
C VAL A 3 -8.71 -11.14 22.96
N PHE A 4 -8.66 -9.94 23.53
CA PHE A 4 -7.61 -9.42 24.41
C PHE A 4 -8.03 -9.32 25.88
N GLU A 5 -9.12 -9.97 26.29
CA GLU A 5 -9.59 -9.98 27.69
C GLU A 5 -8.47 -10.41 28.66
N GLY A 6 -8.25 -9.66 29.74
CA GLY A 6 -7.24 -9.98 30.76
C GLY A 6 -5.80 -9.55 30.44
N ILE A 7 -5.54 -8.94 29.28
CA ILE A 7 -4.21 -8.39 28.97
C ILE A 7 -4.03 -7.03 29.64
N GLU A 8 -3.02 -6.90 30.50
CA GLU A 8 -2.62 -5.63 31.09
C GLU A 8 -1.73 -4.83 30.13
N ILE A 9 -2.05 -3.55 29.93
CA ILE A 9 -1.32 -2.67 29.02
C ILE A 9 -0.93 -1.39 29.76
N LYS A 10 0.31 -0.94 29.56
CA LYS A 10 0.81 0.35 30.02
C LYS A 10 1.08 1.26 28.82
N GLY A 11 0.60 2.50 28.88
CA GLY A 11 0.69 3.48 27.80
C GLY A 11 -0.58 3.49 26.94
N LEU A 12 -1.48 4.41 27.25
CA LEU A 12 -2.72 4.62 26.51
C LEU A 12 -2.73 6.01 25.86
N PRO A 13 -3.37 6.18 24.69
CA PRO A 13 -3.40 7.46 24.00
C PRO A 13 -4.24 8.48 24.78
N LYS A 14 -3.57 9.51 25.32
CA LYS A 14 -4.24 10.65 25.97
C LYS A 14 -4.96 11.54 24.96
N TYR A 15 -4.38 11.71 23.77
CA TYR A 15 -4.97 12.45 22.66
C TYR A 15 -4.83 11.65 21.36
N VAL A 16 -5.86 11.67 20.52
CA VAL A 16 -5.81 11.14 19.16
C VAL A 16 -6.29 12.23 18.21
N LEU A 17 -5.45 12.57 17.23
CA LEU A 17 -5.79 13.57 16.22
C LEU A 17 -6.11 12.89 14.89
N SER A 18 -7.18 13.34 14.25
CA SER A 18 -7.55 12.94 12.89
C SER A 18 -7.75 14.20 12.05
N ARG A 19 -6.89 14.37 11.03
CA ARG A 19 -6.88 15.56 10.15
C ARG A 19 -6.80 16.89 10.92
N GLY A 20 -6.08 16.90 12.03
CA GLY A 20 -5.91 18.07 12.90
C GLY A 20 -7.00 18.25 13.97
N GLU A 21 -8.11 17.51 13.92
CA GLU A 21 -9.14 17.54 14.98
C GLU A 21 -8.88 16.50 16.07
N ILE A 22 -9.17 16.85 17.33
CA ILE A 22 -9.05 15.93 18.46
C ILE A 22 -10.25 14.97 18.47
N ALA A 23 -10.00 13.71 18.09
CA ALA A 23 -10.99 12.64 18.07
C ALA A 23 -11.11 11.90 19.41
N VAL A 24 -10.04 11.89 20.21
CA VAL A 24 -10.02 11.39 21.59
C VAL A 24 -9.28 12.38 22.46
N ASP A 25 -9.85 12.70 23.62
CA ASP A 25 -9.31 13.63 24.60
C ASP A 25 -9.47 13.03 26.00
N ASN A 26 -8.36 12.72 26.68
CA ASN A 26 -8.35 12.15 28.03
C ASN A 26 -9.33 10.97 28.20
N PHE A 27 -9.26 10.00 27.28
CA PHE A 27 -10.11 8.81 27.23
C PHE A 27 -11.58 9.04 26.87
N GLU A 28 -11.98 10.29 26.61
CA GLU A 28 -13.30 10.63 26.06
C GLU A 28 -13.27 10.58 24.53
N VAL A 29 -14.23 9.89 23.93
CA VAL A 29 -14.38 9.82 22.47
C VAL A 29 -15.18 11.03 21.99
N LYS A 30 -14.55 11.88 21.18
CA LYS A 30 -15.12 13.12 20.60
C LYS A 30 -15.24 13.07 19.07
N ALA A 31 -15.02 11.89 18.47
CA ALA A 31 -15.08 11.69 17.03
C ALA A 31 -16.48 12.00 16.45
N LYS A 32 -16.54 12.65 15.29
CA LYS A 32 -17.78 13.04 14.61
C LYS A 32 -18.10 12.07 13.45
N PRO A 33 -19.33 11.53 13.35
CA PRO A 33 -19.74 10.77 12.18
C PRO A 33 -19.59 11.59 10.89
N GLY A 34 -19.02 10.99 9.84
CA GLY A 34 -18.78 11.66 8.56
C GLY A 34 -17.54 12.56 8.51
N HIS A 35 -16.76 12.70 9.59
CA HIS A 35 -15.49 13.46 9.58
C HIS A 35 -14.41 12.84 8.69
N GLY A 36 -14.43 11.51 8.56
CA GLY A 36 -13.51 10.80 7.68
C GLY A 36 -13.80 11.10 6.22
N GLU A 37 -12.73 11.27 5.44
CA GLU A 37 -12.82 11.40 3.98
C GLU A 37 -12.19 10.18 3.30
N PHE A 38 -12.68 9.88 2.09
CA PHE A 38 -12.05 8.87 1.25
C PHE A 38 -10.66 9.35 0.80
N VAL A 39 -9.65 8.49 0.99
CA VAL A 39 -8.29 8.73 0.49
C VAL A 39 -8.10 7.92 -0.78
N ALA A 40 -8.23 8.58 -1.92
CA ALA A 40 -7.92 7.98 -3.22
C ALA A 40 -6.43 7.64 -3.30
N ARG A 41 -6.11 6.51 -3.94
CA ARG A 41 -4.72 6.08 -4.15
C ARG A 41 -4.47 5.87 -5.62
N GLU A 42 -3.41 6.47 -6.14
CA GLU A 42 -2.96 6.25 -7.50
C GLU A 42 -2.38 4.84 -7.66
N ALA A 43 -2.52 4.29 -8.87
CA ALA A 43 -1.87 3.05 -9.23
C ALA A 43 -0.36 3.24 -9.42
N SER A 44 0.37 2.15 -9.64
CA SER A 44 1.79 2.18 -10.00
C SER A 44 2.68 2.89 -8.94
N GLY A 45 2.50 2.50 -7.67
CA GLY A 45 3.36 2.93 -6.59
C GLY A 45 4.84 2.53 -6.81
N PRO A 46 5.75 2.99 -5.94
CA PRO A 46 7.20 2.86 -6.14
C PRO A 46 7.67 1.43 -6.46
N VAL A 47 7.10 0.42 -5.79
CA VAL A 47 7.44 -1.00 -6.00
C VAL A 47 7.06 -1.46 -7.41
N SER A 48 5.91 -1.05 -7.93
CA SER A 48 5.48 -1.40 -9.29
C SER A 48 6.40 -0.78 -10.34
N LYS A 49 6.82 0.48 -10.15
CA LYS A 49 7.79 1.15 -11.03
C LYS A 49 9.14 0.43 -11.03
N ALA A 50 9.65 0.09 -9.84
CA ALA A 50 10.90 -0.66 -9.69
C ALA A 50 10.82 -2.03 -10.38
N LEU A 51 9.70 -2.74 -10.23
CA LEU A 51 9.48 -4.02 -10.89
C LEU A 51 9.47 -3.87 -12.42
N SER A 52 8.79 -2.86 -12.97
CA SER A 52 8.77 -2.62 -14.42
C SER A 52 10.16 -2.33 -14.97
N GLN A 53 10.94 -1.49 -14.29
CA GLN A 53 12.34 -1.22 -14.67
C GLN A 53 13.18 -2.49 -14.61
N TRP A 54 13.05 -3.28 -13.55
CA TRP A 54 13.76 -4.55 -13.45
C TRP A 54 13.42 -5.50 -14.61
N LYS A 55 12.13 -5.62 -14.93
CA LYS A 55 11.65 -6.45 -16.04
C LYS A 55 12.17 -6.00 -17.39
N GLU A 56 12.34 -4.69 -17.60
CA GLU A 56 12.96 -4.16 -18.81
C GLU A 56 14.43 -4.53 -18.91
N VAL A 57 15.18 -4.42 -17.81
CA VAL A 57 16.60 -4.78 -17.73
C VAL A 57 16.82 -6.26 -18.02
N VAL A 58 15.98 -7.13 -17.45
CA VAL A 58 16.13 -8.59 -17.60
C VAL A 58 15.31 -9.18 -18.74
N ALA A 59 14.70 -8.35 -19.59
CA ALA A 59 13.87 -8.83 -20.69
C ALA A 59 14.72 -9.70 -21.65
N PRO A 60 14.29 -10.93 -21.95
CA PRO A 60 15.00 -11.77 -22.92
C PRO A 60 15.00 -11.10 -24.30
N ARG A 61 16.12 -11.17 -25.00
CA ARG A 61 16.30 -10.59 -26.33
C ARG A 61 16.40 -11.68 -27.38
N LYS A 62 15.79 -11.46 -28.55
CA LYS A 62 15.92 -12.37 -29.68
C LYS A 62 17.36 -12.37 -30.20
N VAL A 63 17.78 -13.51 -30.74
CA VAL A 63 19.01 -13.59 -31.53
C VAL A 63 18.69 -13.16 -32.95
N GLU A 64 19.29 -12.07 -33.41
CA GLU A 64 19.16 -11.64 -34.80
C GLU A 64 19.87 -12.65 -35.72
N ARG A 65 19.18 -13.15 -36.74
CA ARG A 65 19.72 -14.10 -37.72
C ARG A 65 19.38 -13.64 -39.14
N SER A 66 20.38 -13.59 -40.02
CA SER A 66 20.21 -13.39 -41.46
C SER A 66 20.23 -14.72 -42.21
N GLY A 67 19.48 -14.85 -43.30
CA GLY A 67 19.46 -16.07 -44.11
C GLY A 67 18.71 -17.23 -43.43
N ILE A 68 17.57 -16.94 -42.79
CA ILE A 68 16.69 -17.98 -42.24
C ILE A 68 16.30 -18.92 -43.40
N PRO A 69 16.58 -20.23 -43.29
CA PRO A 69 16.31 -21.18 -44.37
C PRO A 69 14.83 -21.17 -44.77
N ALA A 70 14.56 -21.41 -46.05
CA ALA A 70 13.20 -21.64 -46.52
C ALA A 70 12.60 -22.83 -45.75
N SER A 71 11.41 -22.65 -45.19
CA SER A 71 10.73 -23.70 -44.42
C SER A 71 9.79 -24.50 -45.30
N GLY A 72 9.96 -25.82 -45.32
CA GLY A 72 8.97 -26.79 -45.80
C GLY A 72 8.66 -26.76 -47.30
N VAL A 73 8.10 -27.88 -47.80
CA VAL A 73 7.69 -28.07 -49.21
C VAL A 73 6.27 -27.56 -49.43
#